data_AF-A0A355F7Q6-F1
#
_entry.id   AF-A0A355F7Q6-F1
#
_cell.length_a   1.000
_cell.length_b   1.000
_cell.length_c   1.000
_cell.angle_alpha   90.00
_cell.angle_beta   90.00
_cell.angle_gamma   90.00
#
_symmetry.space_group_name_H-M   'P 1'
#
loop_
_entity.id
_entity.type
_entity.pdbx_description
1 polymer ?
#
loop_
_entity_poly.entity_id
_entity_poly.type
_entity_poly.pdbx_seq_one_letter_code
_entity_poly.pdbx_strand_id
1 'polypeptide(L)'
;MTPLQNLALAAAALGAGAMNAMAGGGTILTFPTLVFLGMPAIMANATSTVALLPAAVTSMFGYRREVSTHRKWLKTLFLPSLIGGITGSILLLRTPEKVFAGLAPVLVLFATVLFMVRGALARRFLPTSGDAPPQPGQLSSGHWALAWGLQLGVAIYGGYFGAGIGILMLALLGFLGLTDIHAMNGLKNFFNLCINVVAAGYFVMQGAVSWPEALVLAAGAALGGYAGARFSKRIGQDKARRAVIVIGLLVTAILAWQQLAK
;
A
#
# COMPACT_ATOMS: atom_id res chain seq x y z
N MET A 1 -21.63 4.09 15.88
CA MET A 1 -21.63 2.93 14.97
C MET A 1 -22.52 1.84 15.55
N THR A 2 -23.29 1.15 14.71
CA THR A 2 -24.11 0.00 15.17
C THR A 2 -23.22 -1.23 15.44
N PRO A 3 -23.66 -2.20 16.26
CA PRO A 3 -22.88 -3.43 16.51
C PRO A 3 -22.52 -4.19 15.23
N LEU A 4 -23.42 -4.16 14.23
CA LEU A 4 -23.24 -4.76 12.92
C LEU A 4 -22.11 -4.07 12.12
N GLN A 5 -22.02 -2.74 12.19
CA GLN A 5 -20.97 -1.94 11.55
C GLN A 5 -19.59 -2.24 12.14
N ASN A 6 -19.50 -2.40 13.46
CA ASN A 6 -18.24 -2.76 14.13
C ASN A 6 -17.77 -4.16 13.74
N LEU A 7 -18.70 -5.10 13.57
CA LEU A 7 -18.41 -6.47 13.11
C LEU A 7 -17.90 -6.50 11.67
N ALA A 8 -18.52 -5.71 10.78
CA ALA A 8 -18.07 -5.55 9.40
C ALA A 8 -16.68 -4.90 9.33
N LEU A 9 -16.43 -3.85 10.13
CA LEU A 9 -15.14 -3.19 10.23
C LEU A 9 -14.05 -4.15 10.75
N ALA A 10 -14.35 -4.95 11.77
CA ALA A 10 -13.44 -5.94 12.31
C ALA A 10 -13.11 -7.04 11.29
N ALA A 11 -14.09 -7.54 10.54
CA ALA A 11 -13.87 -8.53 9.48
C ALA A 11 -13.02 -7.95 8.33
N ALA A 12 -13.29 -6.72 7.91
CA ALA A 12 -12.49 -6.03 6.91
C ALA A 12 -11.06 -5.76 7.40
N ALA A 13 -10.90 -5.36 8.66
CA ALA A 13 -9.60 -5.14 9.30
C ALA A 13 -8.79 -6.45 9.37
N LEU A 14 -9.43 -7.57 9.71
CA LEU A 14 -8.80 -8.89 9.69
C LEU A 14 -8.32 -9.26 8.27
N GLY A 15 -9.17 -9.06 7.26
CA GLY A 15 -8.80 -9.28 5.85
C GLY A 15 -7.67 -8.35 5.40
N ALA A 16 -7.74 -7.07 5.76
CA ALA A 16 -6.73 -6.06 5.45
C ALA A 16 -5.39 -6.38 6.09
N GLY A 17 -5.40 -6.83 7.34
CA GLY A 17 -4.22 -7.30 8.06
C GLY A 17 -3.55 -8.47 7.37
N ALA A 18 -4.33 -9.50 7.05
CA ALA A 18 -3.84 -10.68 6.32
C ALA A 18 -3.25 -10.27 4.95
N MET A 19 -3.94 -9.38 4.23
CA MET A 19 -3.48 -8.87 2.95
C MET A 19 -2.22 -8.03 3.05
N ASN A 20 -2.12 -7.18 4.08
CA ASN A 20 -0.96 -6.33 4.27
C ASN A 20 0.27 -7.19 4.56
N ALA A 21 0.11 -8.22 5.40
CA ALA A 21 1.15 -9.20 5.68
C ALA A 21 1.60 -9.99 4.43
N MET A 22 0.67 -10.31 3.51
CA MET A 22 0.99 -11.10 2.31
C MET A 22 1.52 -10.28 1.13
N ALA A 23 1.03 -9.07 0.92
CA ALA A 23 1.24 -8.34 -0.34
C ALA A 23 1.22 -6.81 -0.22
N GLY A 24 1.09 -6.23 0.98
CA GLY A 24 1.11 -4.77 1.17
C GLY A 24 -0.12 -4.04 0.65
N GLY A 25 -1.29 -4.69 0.64
CA GLY A 25 -2.53 -4.18 0.05
C GLY A 25 -3.62 -3.77 1.04
N GLY A 26 -3.30 -3.61 2.34
CA GLY A 26 -4.31 -3.41 3.39
C GLY A 26 -5.31 -2.29 3.09
N THR A 27 -4.83 -1.19 2.51
CA THR A 27 -5.62 0.00 2.16
C THR A 27 -6.76 -0.29 1.18
N ILE A 28 -6.63 -1.30 0.31
CA ILE A 28 -7.67 -1.69 -0.67
C ILE A 28 -8.94 -2.17 0.07
N LEU A 29 -8.78 -2.71 1.27
CA LEU A 29 -9.90 -3.20 2.08
C LEU A 29 -10.38 -2.18 3.11
N THR A 30 -9.46 -1.52 3.80
CA THR A 30 -9.82 -0.60 4.90
C THR A 30 -10.49 0.68 4.41
N PHE A 31 -9.96 1.31 3.36
CA PHE A 31 -10.49 2.60 2.88
C PHE A 31 -11.97 2.49 2.45
N PRO A 32 -12.35 1.54 1.57
CA PRO A 32 -13.74 1.47 1.13
C PRO A 32 -14.70 0.97 2.21
N THR A 33 -14.21 0.17 3.16
CA THR A 33 -15.01 -0.22 4.32
C THR A 33 -15.37 1.00 5.15
N LEU A 34 -14.40 1.89 5.42
CA LEU A 34 -14.67 3.14 6.15
C LEU A 34 -15.65 4.04 5.40
N VAL A 35 -15.50 4.18 4.08
CA VAL A 35 -16.44 4.95 3.24
C VAL A 35 -17.85 4.33 3.29
N PHE A 36 -17.96 3.01 3.21
CA PHE A 36 -19.23 2.30 3.32
C PHE A 36 -19.91 2.52 4.69
N LEU A 37 -19.12 2.67 5.75
CA LEU A 37 -19.61 3.00 7.09
C LEU A 37 -20.02 4.47 7.26
N GLY A 38 -20.00 5.25 6.17
CA GLY A 38 -20.44 6.65 6.14
C GLY A 38 -19.34 7.67 6.40
N MET A 39 -18.07 7.24 6.46
CA MET A 39 -16.95 8.15 6.66
C MET A 39 -16.68 8.96 5.38
N PRO A 40 -16.42 10.28 5.46
CA PRO A 40 -15.84 11.05 4.36
C PRO A 40 -14.60 10.35 3.80
N ALA A 41 -14.46 10.30 2.49
CA ALA A 41 -13.41 9.59 1.79
C ALA A 41 -12.02 10.09 2.20
N ILE A 42 -11.80 11.40 2.34
CA ILE A 42 -10.50 11.91 2.79
C ILE A 42 -10.17 11.41 4.20
N MET A 43 -11.12 11.49 5.13
CA MET A 43 -10.95 11.00 6.51
C MET A 43 -10.77 9.49 6.55
N ALA A 44 -11.47 8.74 5.70
CA ALA A 44 -11.32 7.28 5.57
C ALA A 44 -9.91 6.90 5.13
N ASN A 45 -9.35 7.60 4.15
CA ASN A 45 -8.00 7.32 3.64
C ASN A 45 -6.93 7.68 4.68
N ALA A 46 -7.07 8.83 5.33
CA ALA A 46 -6.18 9.28 6.41
C ALA A 46 -6.19 8.29 7.59
N THR A 47 -7.39 7.90 8.04
CA THR A 47 -7.60 6.92 9.12
C THR A 47 -6.99 5.56 8.78
N SER A 48 -7.20 5.07 7.56
CA SER A 48 -6.60 3.83 7.06
C SER A 48 -5.07 3.88 7.05
N THR A 49 -4.49 5.00 6.59
CA THR A 49 -3.03 5.18 6.52
C THR A 49 -2.40 5.06 7.91
N VAL A 50 -3.00 5.71 8.91
CA VAL A 50 -2.52 5.67 10.30
C VAL A 50 -2.72 4.28 10.91
N ALA A 51 -3.87 3.65 10.66
CA ALA A 51 -4.18 2.32 11.20
C ALA A 51 -3.22 1.22 10.71
N LEU A 52 -2.69 1.36 9.48
CA LEU A 52 -1.79 0.38 8.86
C LEU A 52 -0.30 0.64 9.13
N LEU A 53 0.06 1.75 9.79
CA LEU A 53 1.45 2.05 10.15
C LEU A 53 2.14 0.94 10.97
N PRO A 54 1.54 0.36 12.03
CA PRO A 54 2.17 -0.72 12.78
C PRO A 54 2.51 -1.93 11.90
N ALA A 55 1.65 -2.21 10.92
CA ALA A 55 1.87 -3.29 9.96
C ALA A 55 2.99 -2.96 8.95
N ALA A 56 3.14 -1.69 8.56
CA ALA A 56 4.30 -1.24 7.76
C ALA A 56 5.61 -1.34 8.55
N VAL A 57 5.61 -0.97 9.83
CA VAL A 57 6.76 -1.07 10.73
C VAL A 57 7.20 -2.52 10.87
N THR A 58 6.28 -3.43 11.23
CA THR A 58 6.58 -4.86 11.38
C THR A 58 7.07 -5.49 10.07
N SER A 59 6.49 -5.10 8.93
CA SER A 59 6.95 -5.55 7.60
C SER A 59 8.36 -5.07 7.27
N MET A 60 8.75 -3.86 7.66
CA MET A 60 10.11 -3.35 7.50
C MET A 60 11.09 -4.10 8.42
N PHE A 61 10.73 -4.28 9.70
CA PHE A 61 11.56 -5.02 10.67
C PHE A 61 11.89 -6.44 10.23
N GLY A 62 10.94 -7.13 9.57
CA GLY A 62 11.15 -8.47 9.04
C GLY A 62 12.22 -8.57 7.94
N TYR A 63 12.49 -7.48 7.21
CA TYR A 63 13.46 -7.42 6.11
C TYR A 63 14.68 -6.53 6.42
N ARG A 64 14.92 -6.23 7.70
CA ARG A 64 15.96 -5.27 8.11
C ARG A 64 17.37 -5.66 7.68
N ARG A 65 17.66 -6.96 7.53
CA ARG A 65 18.99 -7.46 7.18
C ARG A 65 19.25 -7.25 5.69
N GLU A 66 18.27 -7.58 4.87
CA GLU A 66 18.24 -7.49 3.41
C GLU A 66 18.32 -6.05 2.92
N VAL A 67 17.67 -5.13 3.65
CA VAL A 67 17.71 -3.68 3.41
C VAL A 67 19.12 -3.12 3.60
N SER A 68 19.82 -3.53 4.66
CA SER A 68 21.12 -2.96 5.05
C SER A 68 22.23 -3.15 4.00
N THR A 69 22.09 -4.17 3.15
CA THR A 69 23.05 -4.51 2.08
C THR A 69 22.92 -3.58 0.86
N HIS A 70 21.79 -2.89 0.69
CA HIS A 70 21.47 -2.10 -0.50
C HIS A 70 21.57 -0.58 -0.27
N ARG A 71 22.68 -0.13 0.34
CA ARG A 71 22.86 1.26 0.81
C ARG A 71 22.72 2.33 -0.29
N LYS A 72 23.15 2.06 -1.52
CA LYS A 72 23.03 3.02 -2.63
C LYS A 72 21.57 3.31 -2.97
N TRP A 73 20.76 2.25 -3.09
CA TRP A 73 19.31 2.36 -3.31
C TRP A 73 18.62 3.12 -2.20
N LEU A 74 18.96 2.83 -0.94
CA LEU A 74 18.44 3.56 0.21
C LEU A 74 18.77 5.05 0.12
N LYS A 75 20.04 5.42 -0.05
CA LYS A 75 20.46 6.82 -0.11
C LYS A 75 19.76 7.59 -1.23
N THR A 76 19.63 6.98 -2.41
CA THR A 76 19.06 7.67 -3.58
C THR A 76 17.53 7.77 -3.51
N LEU A 77 16.84 6.73 -3.08
CA LEU A 77 15.38 6.66 -3.13
C LEU A 77 14.69 7.06 -1.82
N PHE A 78 15.43 7.23 -0.73
CA PHE A 78 14.88 7.70 0.55
C PHE A 78 14.28 9.10 0.46
N LEU A 79 15.05 10.07 -0.04
CA LEU A 79 14.59 11.46 -0.14
C LEU A 79 13.34 11.65 -1.03
N PRO A 80 13.27 11.08 -2.27
CA PRO A 80 12.06 11.22 -3.08
C PRO A 80 10.86 10.49 -2.46
N SER A 81 11.09 9.44 -1.65
CA SER A 81 10.01 8.78 -0.91
C SER A 81 9.41 9.69 0.17
N LEU A 82 10.26 10.39 0.93
CA LEU A 82 9.78 11.35 1.94
C LEU A 82 9.09 12.56 1.30
N ILE A 83 9.73 13.17 0.28
CA ILE A 83 9.17 14.32 -0.42
C ILE A 83 7.83 13.94 -1.05
N GLY A 84 7.79 12.85 -1.81
CA GLY A 84 6.56 12.40 -2.46
C GLY A 84 5.48 12.05 -1.44
N GLY A 85 5.81 11.38 -0.34
CA GLY A 85 4.83 11.06 0.71
C GLY A 85 4.18 12.30 1.33
N ILE A 86 4.98 13.33 1.62
CA ILE A 86 4.46 14.62 2.14
C ILE A 86 3.65 15.35 1.06
N THR A 87 4.18 15.44 -0.16
CA THR A 87 3.47 16.11 -1.27
C THR A 87 2.13 15.45 -1.56
N GLY A 88 2.09 14.12 -1.57
CA GLY A 88 0.86 13.34 -1.76
C GLY A 88 -0.16 13.55 -0.65
N SER A 89 0.27 13.56 0.61
CA SER A 89 -0.63 13.76 1.75
C SER A 89 -1.18 15.19 1.81
N ILE A 90 -0.37 16.20 1.48
CA ILE A 90 -0.82 17.58 1.28
C ILE A 90 -1.85 17.64 0.16
N LEU A 91 -1.56 17.01 -0.98
CA LEU A 91 -2.46 17.01 -2.14
C LEU A 91 -3.80 16.35 -1.80
N LEU A 92 -3.80 15.27 -1.00
CA LEU A 92 -5.03 14.63 -0.54
C LEU A 92 -5.90 15.61 0.27
N LEU A 93 -5.35 16.24 1.31
CA LEU A 93 -6.13 17.14 2.17
C LEU A 93 -6.52 18.45 1.48
N ARG A 94 -5.80 18.85 0.42
CA ARG A 94 -6.15 20.00 -0.42
C ARG A 94 -7.16 19.65 -1.52
N THR A 95 -7.39 18.36 -1.79
CA THR A 95 -8.39 17.93 -2.78
C THR A 95 -9.79 18.13 -2.19
N PRO A 96 -10.75 18.73 -2.91
CA PRO A 96 -12.13 18.79 -2.45
C PRO A 96 -12.71 17.39 -2.24
N GLU A 97 -13.43 17.17 -1.14
CA GLU A 97 -14.03 15.89 -0.77
C GLU A 97 -14.82 15.25 -1.92
N LYS A 98 -15.61 16.04 -2.66
CA LYS A 98 -16.36 15.57 -3.83
C LYS A 98 -15.46 15.03 -4.95
N VAL A 99 -14.33 15.69 -5.19
CA VAL A 99 -13.36 15.30 -6.23
C VAL A 99 -12.66 14.01 -5.81
N PHE A 100 -12.18 13.93 -4.56
CA PHE A 100 -11.53 12.72 -4.07
C PHE A 100 -12.48 11.52 -4.03
N ALA A 101 -13.72 11.73 -3.59
CA ALA A 101 -14.75 10.69 -3.62
C ALA A 101 -15.03 10.19 -5.05
N GLY A 102 -14.97 11.05 -6.07
CA GLY A 102 -15.04 10.68 -7.50
C GLY A 102 -13.83 9.93 -8.03
N LEU A 103 -12.64 10.27 -7.54
CA LEU A 103 -11.40 9.58 -7.93
C LEU A 103 -11.25 8.22 -7.23
N ALA A 104 -11.79 8.07 -6.02
CA ALA A 104 -11.64 6.89 -5.18
C ALA A 104 -11.99 5.56 -5.88
N PRO A 105 -13.12 5.39 -6.59
CA PRO A 105 -13.41 4.15 -7.31
C PRO A 105 -12.35 3.81 -8.37
N VAL A 106 -11.86 4.82 -9.10
CA VAL A 106 -10.81 4.66 -10.12
C VAL A 106 -9.49 4.26 -9.48
N LEU A 107 -9.13 4.88 -8.35
CA LEU A 107 -7.91 4.55 -7.61
C LEU A 107 -7.96 3.13 -7.02
N VAL A 108 -9.10 2.71 -6.47
CA VAL A 108 -9.31 1.34 -6.00
C VAL A 108 -9.25 0.34 -7.16
N LEU A 109 -9.87 0.67 -8.30
CA LEU A 109 -9.83 -0.17 -9.49
C LEU A 109 -8.40 -0.29 -10.01
N PHE A 110 -7.66 0.81 -10.09
CA PHE A 110 -6.25 0.84 -10.47
C PHE A 110 -5.41 -0.05 -9.55
N ALA A 111 -5.56 0.09 -8.23
CA ALA A 111 -4.88 -0.77 -7.25
C ALA A 111 -5.26 -2.25 -7.44
N THR A 112 -6.54 -2.54 -7.69
CA THR A 112 -7.04 -3.90 -7.92
C THR A 112 -6.47 -4.49 -9.21
N VAL A 113 -6.41 -3.72 -10.29
CA VAL A 113 -5.80 -4.11 -11.57
C VAL A 113 -4.32 -4.38 -11.36
N LEU A 114 -3.57 -3.52 -10.66
CA LEU A 114 -2.18 -3.77 -10.32
C LEU A 114 -2.00 -5.09 -9.55
N PHE A 115 -2.89 -5.38 -8.60
CA PHE A 115 -2.92 -6.66 -7.89
C PHE A 115 -3.23 -7.85 -8.82
N MET A 116 -4.10 -7.65 -9.79
CA MET A 116 -4.44 -8.66 -10.80
C MET A 116 -3.30 -8.90 -11.76
N VAL A 117 -2.62 -7.87 -12.26
CA VAL A 117 -1.50 -8.04 -13.16
C VAL A 117 -0.20 -8.38 -12.44
N ARG A 118 -0.16 -8.30 -11.09
CA ARG A 118 1.04 -8.59 -10.30
C ARG A 118 1.76 -9.87 -10.73
N GLY A 119 1.03 -10.93 -11.06
CA GLY A 119 1.63 -12.22 -11.44
C GLY A 119 2.17 -12.28 -12.88
N ALA A 120 1.70 -11.38 -13.76
CA ALA A 120 2.23 -11.19 -15.11
C ALA A 120 3.37 -10.16 -15.08
N LEU A 121 3.20 -9.08 -14.33
CA LEU A 121 4.23 -8.10 -14.01
C LEU A 121 5.42 -8.79 -13.30
N ALA A 122 5.13 -9.74 -12.41
CA ALA A 122 6.13 -10.56 -11.75
C ALA A 122 6.76 -11.65 -12.60
N ARG A 123 6.29 -11.86 -13.82
CA ARG A 123 6.97 -12.74 -14.79
C ARG A 123 7.74 -11.93 -15.83
N ARG A 124 7.29 -10.72 -16.13
CA ARG A 124 7.88 -9.84 -17.15
C ARG A 124 8.92 -8.86 -16.60
N PHE A 125 8.77 -8.45 -15.34
CA PHE A 125 9.61 -7.45 -14.68
C PHE A 125 10.15 -7.92 -13.31
N LEU A 126 9.61 -9.00 -12.72
CA LEU A 126 10.29 -9.72 -11.63
C LEU A 126 10.92 -10.99 -12.25
N PRO A 127 12.21 -11.30 -12.02
CA PRO A 127 12.84 -12.45 -12.65
C PRO A 127 12.39 -13.77 -12.03
N THR A 128 12.45 -14.82 -12.84
CA THR A 128 12.32 -16.20 -12.36
C THR A 128 13.66 -16.63 -11.77
N SER A 129 13.65 -17.30 -10.62
CA SER A 129 14.84 -17.80 -9.92
C SER A 129 15.73 -18.60 -10.87
N GLY A 130 16.84 -18.03 -11.35
CA GLY A 130 17.76 -18.73 -12.26
C GLY A 130 18.89 -17.89 -12.83
N ASP A 131 18.65 -16.62 -13.16
CA ASP A 131 19.69 -15.78 -13.77
C ASP A 131 20.50 -15.00 -12.73
N ALA A 132 21.82 -15.04 -12.87
CA ALA A 132 22.75 -14.34 -11.98
C ALA A 132 22.40 -12.84 -11.93
N PRO A 133 22.32 -12.23 -10.72
CA PRO A 133 21.93 -10.83 -10.59
C PRO A 133 22.93 -9.91 -11.33
N PRO A 134 22.46 -8.91 -12.10
CA PRO A 134 23.32 -7.82 -12.51
C PRO A 134 23.89 -7.17 -11.25
N GLN A 135 25.21 -7.02 -11.17
CA GLN A 135 25.83 -6.43 -9.99
C GLN A 135 25.24 -5.03 -9.72
N PRO A 136 24.90 -4.69 -8.45
CA PRO A 136 24.40 -3.37 -8.09
C PRO A 136 25.52 -2.33 -8.23
N GLY A 137 25.74 -1.83 -9.44
CA GLY A 137 26.88 -0.95 -9.72
C GLY A 137 26.88 -0.25 -11.07
N GLN A 138 26.26 -0.81 -12.11
CA GLN A 138 26.40 -0.31 -13.49
C GLN A 138 25.28 0.63 -13.99
N LEU A 139 24.36 1.06 -13.12
CA LEU A 139 23.39 2.09 -13.50
C LEU A 139 24.10 3.43 -13.72
N SER A 140 24.14 3.90 -14.97
CA SER A 140 24.64 5.23 -15.35
C SER A 140 23.92 6.33 -14.57
N SER A 141 24.54 7.50 -14.37
CA SER A 141 23.97 8.63 -13.64
C SER A 141 22.58 9.03 -14.14
N GLY A 142 22.31 8.91 -15.45
CA GLY A 142 20.98 9.16 -16.02
C GLY A 142 19.89 8.18 -15.53
N HIS A 143 20.26 6.92 -15.27
CA HIS A 143 19.32 5.93 -14.74
C HIS A 143 18.96 6.19 -13.27
N TRP A 144 19.89 6.77 -12.49
CA TRP A 144 19.60 7.17 -11.11
C TRP A 144 18.71 8.39 -11.02
N ALA A 145 18.86 9.37 -11.93
CA ALA A 145 17.95 10.50 -12.05
C ALA A 145 16.53 10.03 -12.42
N LEU A 146 16.41 9.10 -13.37
CA LEU A 146 15.14 8.48 -13.73
C LEU A 146 14.54 7.72 -12.54
N ALA A 147 15.33 6.90 -11.84
CA ALA A 147 14.90 6.17 -10.64
C ALA A 147 14.35 7.12 -9.57
N TRP A 148 15.01 8.26 -9.37
CA TRP A 148 14.59 9.29 -8.42
C TRP A 148 13.23 9.89 -8.81
N GLY A 149 13.06 10.28 -10.09
CA GLY A 149 11.81 10.84 -10.59
C GLY A 149 10.64 9.85 -10.56
N LEU A 150 10.88 8.60 -10.95
CA LEU A 150 9.88 7.53 -10.88
C LEU A 150 9.48 7.25 -9.43
N GLN A 151 10.45 7.17 -8.51
CA GLN A 151 10.17 6.95 -7.10
C GLN A 151 9.39 8.11 -6.49
N LEU A 152 9.71 9.36 -6.88
CA LEU A 152 8.95 10.53 -6.45
C LEU A 152 7.48 10.40 -6.88
N GLY A 153 7.21 10.06 -8.15
CA GLY A 153 5.84 9.87 -8.64
C GLY A 153 5.09 8.76 -7.90
N VAL A 154 5.75 7.61 -7.70
CA VAL A 154 5.20 6.51 -6.89
C VAL A 154 4.92 6.95 -5.46
N ALA A 155 5.80 7.75 -4.85
CA ALA A 155 5.65 8.26 -3.50
C ALA A 155 4.55 9.32 -3.36
N ILE A 156 4.36 10.20 -4.36
CA ILE A 156 3.23 11.14 -4.42
C ILE A 156 1.91 10.37 -4.43
N TYR A 157 1.79 9.36 -5.30
CA TYR A 157 0.63 8.46 -5.29
C TYR A 157 0.45 7.77 -3.93
N GLY A 158 1.57 7.36 -3.31
CA GLY A 158 1.60 6.75 -1.98
C GLY A 158 1.05 7.61 -0.87
N GLY A 159 1.51 8.86 -0.80
CA GLY A 159 1.02 9.83 0.18
C GLY A 159 -0.43 10.23 -0.08
N TYR A 160 -0.86 10.24 -1.35
CA TYR A 160 -2.21 10.61 -1.74
C TYR A 160 -3.24 9.52 -1.43
N PHE A 161 -2.97 8.27 -1.83
CA PHE A 161 -3.92 7.15 -1.67
C PHE A 161 -3.29 5.90 -1.06
N GLY A 162 -2.03 5.59 -1.35
CA GLY A 162 -1.30 4.49 -0.72
C GLY A 162 -1.70 3.08 -1.15
N ALA A 163 -2.92 2.83 -1.62
CA ALA A 163 -3.36 1.49 -2.01
C ALA A 163 -2.56 0.95 -3.22
N GLY A 164 -2.02 -0.26 -3.13
CA GLY A 164 -1.27 -0.87 -4.24
C GLY A 164 0.13 -0.30 -4.49
N ILE A 165 0.61 0.66 -3.69
CA ILE A 165 1.94 1.25 -3.86
C ILE A 165 3.08 0.22 -3.81
N GLY A 166 2.95 -0.82 -2.99
CA GLY A 166 3.94 -1.88 -2.91
C GLY A 166 4.19 -2.56 -4.25
N ILE A 167 3.16 -2.69 -5.10
CA ILE A 167 3.28 -3.29 -6.43
C ILE A 167 3.97 -2.31 -7.38
N LEU A 168 3.62 -1.01 -7.32
CA LEU A 168 4.29 0.03 -8.09
C LEU A 168 5.78 0.08 -7.78
N MET A 169 6.15 0.00 -6.50
CA MET A 169 7.55 -0.05 -6.08
C MET A 169 8.26 -1.30 -6.56
N LEU A 170 7.64 -2.49 -6.48
CA LEU A 170 8.25 -3.71 -7.01
C LEU A 170 8.44 -3.62 -8.53
N ALA A 171 7.47 -3.09 -9.25
CA ALA A 171 7.57 -2.86 -10.69
C ALA A 171 8.71 -1.88 -11.03
N LEU A 172 8.82 -0.78 -10.26
CA LEU A 172 9.88 0.21 -10.39
C LEU A 172 11.26 -0.41 -10.11
N LEU A 173 11.41 -1.16 -9.02
CA LEU A 173 12.69 -1.78 -8.66
C LEU A 173 13.11 -2.84 -9.69
N GLY A 174 12.16 -3.62 -10.21
CA GLY A 174 12.40 -4.61 -11.26
C GLY A 174 12.75 -3.96 -12.60
N PHE A 175 12.04 -2.88 -12.95
CA PHE A 175 12.33 -2.06 -14.12
C PHE A 175 13.74 -1.44 -14.07
N LEU A 176 14.21 -1.07 -12.88
CA LEU A 176 15.55 -0.54 -12.67
C LEU A 176 16.64 -1.64 -12.55
N GLY A 177 16.29 -2.90 -12.80
CA GLY A 177 17.22 -4.02 -12.89
C GLY A 177 17.54 -4.71 -11.57
N LEU A 178 16.83 -4.43 -10.47
CA LEU A 178 16.99 -5.18 -9.23
C LEU A 178 16.26 -6.53 -9.36
N THR A 179 17.00 -7.62 -9.22
CA THR A 179 16.50 -8.99 -9.49
C THR A 179 16.24 -9.81 -8.23
N ASP A 180 16.88 -9.47 -7.12
CA ASP A 180 16.71 -10.16 -5.85
C ASP A 180 15.36 -9.78 -5.20
N ILE A 181 14.43 -10.75 -5.21
CA ILE A 181 13.08 -10.60 -4.65
C ILE A 181 13.10 -10.25 -3.15
N HIS A 182 14.06 -10.76 -2.38
CA HIS A 182 14.18 -10.44 -0.95
C HIS A 182 14.66 -9.00 -0.76
N ALA A 183 15.65 -8.56 -1.53
CA ALA A 183 16.11 -7.18 -1.55
C ALA A 183 15.00 -6.21 -1.97
N MET A 184 14.27 -6.54 -3.05
CA MET A 184 13.16 -5.74 -3.55
C MET A 184 12.04 -5.61 -2.52
N ASN A 185 11.67 -6.70 -1.85
CA ASN A 185 10.67 -6.67 -0.79
C ASN A 185 11.13 -5.85 0.42
N GLY A 186 12.40 -5.95 0.80
CA GLY A 186 12.99 -5.12 1.85
C GLY A 186 12.94 -3.63 1.52
N LEU A 187 13.46 -3.24 0.34
CA LEU A 187 13.45 -1.85 -0.12
C LEU A 187 12.03 -1.29 -0.24
N LYS A 188 11.11 -2.05 -0.86
CA LYS A 188 9.69 -1.72 -0.93
C LYS A 188 9.10 -1.44 0.46
N ASN A 189 9.30 -2.35 1.42
CA ASN A 189 8.75 -2.18 2.77
C ASN A 189 9.35 -0.97 3.49
N PHE A 190 10.64 -0.72 3.30
CA PHE A 190 11.32 0.45 3.85
C PHE A 190 10.76 1.76 3.27
N PHE A 191 10.71 1.91 1.94
CA PHE A 191 10.19 3.13 1.32
C PHE A 191 8.69 3.32 1.60
N ASN A 192 7.92 2.24 1.62
CA ASN A 192 6.51 2.27 2.01
C ASN A 192 6.35 2.77 3.45
N LEU A 193 7.20 2.34 4.39
CA LEU A 193 7.21 2.88 5.75
C LEU A 193 7.52 4.38 5.75
N CYS A 194 8.56 4.82 5.04
CA CYS A 194 8.93 6.23 4.96
C CYS A 194 7.76 7.10 4.49
N ILE A 195 7.09 6.71 3.39
CA ILE A 195 5.94 7.41 2.83
C ILE A 195 4.78 7.46 3.81
N ASN A 196 4.42 6.32 4.40
CA ASN A 196 3.28 6.26 5.31
C ASN A 196 3.55 7.03 6.61
N VAL A 197 4.78 7.06 7.12
CA VAL A 197 5.13 7.81 8.34
C VAL A 197 4.93 9.30 8.11
N VAL A 198 5.42 9.85 7.00
CA VAL A 198 5.25 11.28 6.71
C VAL A 198 3.81 11.63 6.35
N ALA A 199 3.10 10.76 5.63
CA ALA A 199 1.70 10.95 5.29
C ALA A 199 0.81 10.92 6.55
N ALA A 200 0.94 9.87 7.37
CA ALA A 200 0.22 9.74 8.63
C ALA A 200 0.54 10.88 9.60
N GLY A 201 1.81 11.27 9.72
CA GLY A 201 2.21 12.41 10.54
C GLY A 201 1.47 13.69 10.12
N TYR A 202 1.44 13.96 8.82
CA TYR A 202 0.70 15.11 8.28
C TYR A 202 -0.81 15.00 8.53
N PHE A 203 -1.43 13.83 8.32
CA PHE A 203 -2.86 13.61 8.57
C PHE A 203 -3.24 13.81 10.05
N VAL A 204 -2.40 13.31 10.97
CA VAL A 204 -2.57 13.51 12.41
C VAL A 204 -2.46 14.99 12.76
N MET A 205 -1.45 15.70 12.24
CA MET A 205 -1.27 17.14 12.48
C MET A 205 -2.46 17.98 12.00
N GLN A 206 -3.13 17.56 10.93
CA GLN A 206 -4.27 18.27 10.35
C GLN A 206 -5.63 17.82 10.95
N GLY A 207 -5.63 16.90 11.93
CA GLY A 207 -6.85 16.40 12.55
C GLY A 207 -7.75 15.60 11.61
N ALA A 208 -7.19 15.05 10.52
CA ALA A 208 -7.95 14.31 9.50
C ALA A 208 -8.18 12.83 9.85
N VAL A 209 -7.85 12.41 11.07
CA VAL A 209 -7.81 11.00 11.50
C VAL A 209 -8.89 10.74 12.53
N SER A 210 -9.71 9.72 12.28
CA SER A 210 -10.69 9.23 13.25
C SER A 210 -10.07 8.15 14.12
N TRP A 211 -9.70 8.52 15.36
CA TRP A 211 -8.99 7.63 16.29
C TRP A 211 -9.75 6.35 16.68
N PRO A 212 -11.07 6.38 16.96
CA PRO A 212 -11.80 5.16 17.31
C PRO A 212 -11.70 4.08 16.22
N GLU A 213 -11.95 4.47 14.97
CA GLU A 213 -11.88 3.59 13.81
C GLU A 213 -10.44 3.21 13.49
N ALA A 214 -9.47 4.12 13.66
CA ALA A 214 -8.05 3.81 13.48
C ALA A 214 -7.59 2.70 14.44
N LEU A 215 -8.01 2.75 15.70
CA LEU A 215 -7.65 1.75 16.72
C LEU A 215 -8.31 0.39 16.43
N VAL A 216 -9.58 0.38 16.05
CA VAL A 216 -10.28 -0.86 15.66
C VAL A 216 -9.62 -1.48 14.43
N LEU A 217 -9.31 -0.68 13.42
CA LEU A 217 -8.61 -1.13 12.22
C LEU A 217 -7.21 -1.64 12.54
N ALA A 218 -6.45 -0.94 13.39
CA ALA A 218 -5.10 -1.37 13.77
C ALA A 218 -5.12 -2.71 14.53
N ALA A 219 -6.06 -2.87 15.48
CA ALA A 219 -6.22 -4.12 16.22
C ALA A 219 -6.64 -5.29 15.31
N GLY A 220 -7.64 -5.07 14.44
CA GLY A 220 -8.07 -6.07 13.48
C GLY A 220 -6.99 -6.39 12.45
N ALA A 221 -6.24 -5.40 11.97
CA ALA A 221 -5.13 -5.60 11.05
C ALA A 221 -3.97 -6.36 11.70
N ALA A 222 -3.69 -6.13 12.98
CA ALA A 222 -2.68 -6.89 13.72
C ALA A 222 -3.09 -8.36 13.88
N LEU A 223 -4.32 -8.63 14.33
CA LEU A 223 -4.86 -9.98 14.47
C LEU A 223 -4.93 -10.71 13.12
N GLY A 224 -5.41 -10.00 12.09
CA GLY A 224 -5.53 -10.51 10.73
C GLY A 224 -4.19 -10.78 10.09
N GLY A 225 -3.20 -9.90 10.33
CA GLY A 225 -1.83 -10.09 9.88
C GLY A 225 -1.17 -11.31 10.53
N TYR A 226 -1.37 -11.50 11.84
CA TYR A 226 -0.86 -12.66 12.56
C TYR A 226 -1.50 -13.98 12.08
N ALA A 227 -2.83 -14.02 12.00
CA ALA A 227 -3.55 -15.18 11.47
C ALA A 227 -3.18 -15.44 10.01
N GLY A 228 -3.16 -14.40 9.18
CA GLY A 228 -2.78 -14.45 7.77
C GLY A 228 -1.36 -14.97 7.56
N ALA A 229 -0.38 -14.51 8.33
CA ALA A 229 1.00 -15.03 8.27
C ALA A 229 1.07 -16.51 8.64
N ARG A 230 0.33 -16.94 9.67
CA ARG A 230 0.31 -18.34 10.14
C ARG A 230 -0.43 -19.29 9.17
N PHE A 231 -1.52 -18.84 8.56
CA PHE A 231 -2.36 -19.65 7.69
C PHE A 231 -2.05 -19.49 6.19
N SER A 232 -1.32 -18.45 5.76
CA SER A 232 -0.94 -18.22 4.35
C SER A 232 -0.19 -19.40 3.74
N LYS A 233 0.63 -20.09 4.54
CA LYS A 233 1.32 -21.33 4.15
C LYS A 233 0.36 -22.49 3.82
N ARG A 234 -0.86 -22.49 4.36
CA ARG A 234 -1.89 -23.53 4.12
C ARG A 234 -2.90 -23.14 3.03
N ILE A 235 -3.18 -21.84 2.88
CA ILE A 235 -4.23 -21.34 1.97
C ILE A 235 -3.71 -21.21 0.53
N GLY A 236 -2.39 -21.05 0.34
CA GLY A 236 -1.76 -20.88 -0.98
C GLY A 236 -1.92 -19.47 -1.54
N GLN A 237 -0.84 -18.92 -2.11
CA GLN A 237 -0.77 -17.52 -2.56
C GLN A 237 -1.84 -17.16 -3.61
N ASP A 238 -2.27 -18.11 -4.42
CA ASP A 238 -3.29 -17.90 -5.46
C ASP A 238 -4.70 -17.73 -4.91
N LYS A 239 -5.09 -18.47 -3.86
CA LYS A 239 -6.41 -18.31 -3.22
C LYS A 239 -6.51 -16.97 -2.51
N ALA A 240 -5.45 -16.59 -1.79
CA ALA A 240 -5.35 -15.27 -1.18
C ALA A 240 -5.49 -14.15 -2.23
N ARG A 241 -4.81 -14.27 -3.37
CA ARG A 241 -4.92 -13.31 -4.48
C ARG A 241 -6.32 -13.24 -5.07
N ARG A 242 -7.00 -14.38 -5.29
CA ARG A 242 -8.39 -14.39 -5.77
C ARG A 242 -9.35 -13.72 -4.80
N ALA A 243 -9.19 -13.95 -3.50
CA ALA A 243 -9.98 -13.25 -2.48
C ALA A 243 -9.80 -11.74 -2.56
N VAL A 244 -8.56 -11.26 -2.72
CA VAL A 244 -8.27 -9.82 -2.91
C VAL A 244 -9.01 -9.26 -4.13
N ILE A 245 -8.92 -9.95 -5.27
CA ILE A 245 -9.54 -9.49 -6.51
C ILE A 245 -11.05 -9.41 -6.36
N VAL A 246 -11.68 -10.45 -5.81
CA VAL A 246 -13.13 -10.50 -5.60
C VAL A 246 -13.57 -9.37 -4.68
N ILE A 247 -12.89 -9.18 -3.54
CA ILE A 247 -13.26 -8.13 -2.61
C ILE A 247 -13.03 -6.74 -3.22
N GLY A 248 -11.89 -6.52 -3.88
CA GLY A 248 -11.59 -5.27 -4.58
C GLY A 248 -12.64 -4.92 -5.62
N LEU A 249 -13.05 -5.88 -6.46
CA LEU A 249 -14.09 -5.69 -7.47
C LEU A 249 -15.47 -5.40 -6.85
N LEU A 250 -15.87 -6.16 -5.83
CA LEU A 250 -17.13 -5.93 -5.11
C LEU A 250 -17.16 -4.53 -4.50
N VAL A 251 -16.05 -4.15 -3.87
CA VAL A 251 -15.88 -2.86 -3.24
C VAL A 251 -15.91 -1.72 -4.26
N THR A 252 -15.20 -1.85 -5.39
CA THR A 252 -15.27 -0.87 -6.49
C THR A 252 -16.71 -0.73 -6.99
N ALA A 253 -17.43 -1.84 -7.19
CA ALA A 253 -18.82 -1.82 -7.64
C ALA A 253 -19.73 -1.12 -6.62
N ILE A 254 -19.55 -1.38 -5.32
CA ILE A 254 -20.30 -0.71 -4.25
C ILE A 254 -20.02 0.79 -4.23
N LEU A 255 -18.75 1.20 -4.28
CA LEU A 255 -18.38 2.62 -4.30
C LEU A 255 -18.93 3.34 -5.54
N ALA A 256 -18.83 2.72 -6.72
CA ALA A 256 -19.38 3.26 -7.96
C ALA A 256 -20.92 3.39 -7.89
N TRP A 257 -21.60 2.40 -7.33
CA TRP A 257 -23.06 2.45 -7.12
C TRP A 257 -23.47 3.59 -6.18
N GLN A 258 -22.77 3.74 -5.04
CA GLN A 258 -23.05 4.82 -4.09
C GLN A 258 -22.83 6.21 -4.68
N GLN A 259 -21.94 6.33 -5.66
CA GLN A 259 -21.68 7.57 -6.36
C GLN A 259 -22.73 7.88 -7.41
N LEU A 260 -23.25 6.87 -8.12
CA LEU A 260 -24.33 7.02 -9.09
C LEU A 260 -25.70 7.25 -8.42
N ALA A 261 -25.86 6.82 -7.16
CA ALA A 261 -27.10 6.99 -6.39
C ALA A 261 -27.23 8.36 -5.67
N LYS A 262 -26.23 9.25 -5.79
CA LYS A 262 -26.23 10.62 -5.26
C LYS A 262 -26.39 11.63 -6.38
#